data_AF-A0A0R0BGM4-F1
#
_entry.id   AF-A0A0R0BGM4-F1
#
_cell.length_a   1.000
_cell.length_b   1.000
_cell.length_c   1.000
_cell.angle_alpha   90.00
_cell.angle_beta   90.00
_cell.angle_gamma   90.00
#
_symmetry.space_group_name_H-M   'P 1'
#
loop_
_entity.id
_entity.type
_entity.pdbx_description
1 polymer ?
#
loop_
_entity_poly.entity_id
_entity_poly.type
_entity_poly.pdbx_seq_one_letter_code
_entity_poly.pdbx_strand_id
1 'polypeptide(L)'
;MINRKMLCAATLACLAPFAAAAQDGYLTPGKNGGSGQMPSGYSQLYFELSNGDWAGKLSLPARPKAGDRVTLSSLADTYALLDGRQTVFADQVYIPVDSLSNAEFRWSAKHARWDVIGGLSARVVYGQNRDVLNVPSTEHTVTQVSLYDTKRANTVSLPSWAPNGAVLVVANASSANVGVQGGPGNGTCSAGSNCGYVYGADGAWHVRLGHGQERIAAQLPTPDKRFTDVFVGNPAQDPLLPQVVHLPSEAVCGDIYQFTNTHDATFSRVSSDNTSLNKDAVIKKGLKYVFRFDGARGRWIHQGAR
;
A
#
# COMPACT_ATOMS: atom_id res chain seq x y z
N MET A 1 71.57 -22.41 31.94
CA MET A 1 70.82 -23.03 30.82
C MET A 1 69.33 -22.87 31.11
N ILE A 2 68.62 -22.26 30.17
CA ILE A 2 67.19 -21.95 30.19
C ILE A 2 66.39 -23.24 29.96
N ASN A 3 65.31 -23.50 30.73
CA ASN A 3 64.15 -24.14 30.12
C ASN A 3 62.84 -23.72 30.80
N ARG A 4 61.95 -23.17 29.98
CA ARG A 4 60.69 -22.49 30.29
C ARG A 4 59.64 -23.18 29.41
N LYS A 5 58.79 -24.01 29.98
CA LYS A 5 57.61 -24.60 29.30
C LYS A 5 56.50 -24.76 30.35
N MET A 6 55.61 -23.78 30.51
CA MET A 6 54.33 -23.63 29.79
C MET A 6 53.50 -24.92 29.78
N LEU A 7 52.44 -24.95 30.60
CA LEU A 7 51.20 -25.63 30.25
C LEU A 7 50.04 -24.67 30.54
N CYS A 8 49.49 -24.11 29.47
CA CYS A 8 48.27 -23.31 29.48
C CYS A 8 47.06 -24.23 29.71
N ALA A 9 46.25 -23.91 30.71
CA ALA A 9 44.90 -24.45 30.84
C ALA A 9 43.99 -23.74 29.83
N ALA A 10 43.50 -24.46 28.82
CA ALA A 10 42.50 -23.98 27.89
C ALA A 10 41.11 -24.38 28.40
N THR A 11 40.45 -23.49 29.13
CA THR A 11 39.01 -23.59 29.42
C THR A 11 38.21 -23.22 28.17
N LEU A 12 37.67 -24.22 27.48
CA LEU A 12 36.66 -24.05 26.44
C LEU A 12 35.35 -23.58 27.10
N ALA A 13 35.10 -22.28 27.13
CA ALA A 13 33.77 -21.74 27.37
C ALA A 13 32.94 -21.94 26.09
N CYS A 14 32.06 -22.95 26.09
CA CYS A 14 31.02 -23.07 25.07
C CYS A 14 30.10 -21.85 25.16
N LEU A 15 30.36 -20.83 24.34
CA LEU A 15 29.40 -19.77 24.05
C LEU A 15 28.29 -20.38 23.18
N ALA A 16 27.30 -21.02 23.82
CA ALA A 16 26.04 -21.29 23.15
C ALA A 16 25.44 -19.93 22.77
N PRO A 17 25.13 -19.66 21.49
CA PRO A 17 24.38 -18.46 21.13
C PRO A 17 23.02 -18.55 21.82
N PHE A 18 22.73 -17.60 22.70
CA PHE A 18 21.38 -17.40 23.22
C PHE A 18 20.47 -17.19 22.01
N ALA A 19 19.67 -18.20 21.68
CA ALA A 19 18.55 -18.03 20.78
C ALA A 19 17.62 -17.02 21.46
N ALA A 20 17.64 -15.76 21.02
CA ALA A 20 16.67 -14.78 21.44
C ALA A 20 15.29 -15.38 21.18
N ALA A 21 14.51 -15.60 22.24
CA ALA A 21 13.17 -16.14 22.12
C ALA A 21 12.40 -15.27 21.11
N ALA A 22 11.70 -15.94 20.19
CA ALA A 22 10.75 -15.30 19.30
C ALA A 22 9.76 -14.50 20.15
N GLN A 23 9.81 -13.17 20.08
CA GLN A 23 8.95 -12.30 20.85
C GLN A 23 7.70 -11.99 20.04
N ASP A 24 6.56 -12.44 20.53
CA ASP A 24 5.26 -12.05 20.04
C ASP A 24 4.88 -10.67 20.60
N GLY A 25 4.33 -9.81 19.75
CA GLY A 25 3.82 -8.49 20.11
C GLY A 25 2.33 -8.38 19.80
N TYR A 26 1.57 -7.75 20.67
CA TYR A 26 0.15 -7.45 20.46
C TYR A 26 -0.08 -5.97 20.71
N LEU A 27 -0.28 -5.22 19.64
CA LEU A 27 -0.39 -3.77 19.67
C LEU A 27 -1.65 -3.28 18.97
N THR A 28 -2.05 -2.09 19.38
CA THR A 28 -3.04 -1.24 18.74
C THR A 28 -2.42 0.16 18.63
N PRO A 29 -2.95 1.08 17.82
CA PRO A 29 -2.42 2.45 17.75
C PRO A 29 -2.25 3.11 19.13
N GLY A 30 -3.23 2.99 20.02
CA GLY A 30 -3.23 3.56 21.37
C GLY A 30 -2.13 2.98 22.25
N LYS A 31 -1.92 1.65 22.19
CA LYS A 31 -0.76 1.00 22.85
C LYS A 31 0.58 1.34 22.20
N ASN A 32 0.55 1.90 21.00
CA ASN A 32 1.71 2.36 20.24
C ASN A 32 1.81 3.90 20.21
N GLY A 33 1.41 4.56 21.30
CA GLY A 33 1.51 6.02 21.43
C GLY A 33 0.60 6.81 20.49
N GLY A 34 -0.53 6.23 20.08
CA GLY A 34 -1.45 6.79 19.09
C GLY A 34 -0.96 6.66 17.64
N SER A 35 0.07 5.85 17.38
CA SER A 35 0.72 5.76 16.07
C SER A 35 0.39 4.48 15.31
N GLY A 36 0.16 4.60 14.00
CA GLY A 36 0.11 3.46 13.07
C GLY A 36 1.48 2.96 12.60
N GLN A 37 2.58 3.57 13.07
CA GLN A 37 3.93 3.13 12.73
C GLN A 37 4.33 1.92 13.57
N MET A 38 4.23 0.73 12.98
CA MET A 38 4.46 -0.51 13.72
C MET A 38 5.94 -0.64 14.13
N PRO A 39 6.23 -0.96 15.40
CA PRO A 39 7.60 -1.09 15.89
C PRO A 39 8.28 -2.38 15.39
N SER A 40 9.60 -2.33 15.24
CA SER A 40 10.43 -3.52 15.02
C SER A 40 10.79 -4.21 16.35
N GLY A 41 11.31 -5.43 16.28
CA GLY A 41 11.76 -6.18 17.46
C GLY A 41 10.93 -7.42 17.80
N TYR A 42 9.83 -7.64 17.07
CA TYR A 42 8.95 -8.79 17.22
C TYR A 42 9.14 -9.76 16.06
N SER A 43 9.23 -11.06 16.36
CA SER A 43 9.20 -12.11 15.33
C SER A 43 7.80 -12.29 14.75
N GLN A 44 6.77 -12.00 15.55
CA GLN A 44 5.37 -11.96 15.15
C GLN A 44 4.72 -10.75 15.84
N LEU A 45 4.17 -9.84 15.05
CA LEU A 45 3.41 -8.70 15.56
C LEU A 45 1.96 -8.81 15.12
N TYR A 46 1.04 -8.81 16.07
CA TYR A 46 -0.39 -8.61 15.82
C TYR A 46 -0.70 -7.13 16.04
N PHE A 47 -1.20 -6.46 15.01
CA PHE A 47 -1.58 -5.06 15.05
C PHE A 47 -3.05 -4.89 14.68
N GLU A 48 -3.86 -4.39 15.60
CA GLU A 48 -5.31 -4.29 15.43
C GLU A 48 -5.80 -2.83 15.47
N LEU A 49 -6.72 -2.49 14.56
CA LEU A 49 -7.45 -1.23 14.54
C LEU A 49 -8.90 -1.44 14.99
N SER A 50 -9.47 -0.47 15.70
CA SER A 50 -10.89 -0.44 16.08
C SER A 50 -11.44 0.99 16.11
N ASN A 51 -12.76 1.17 16.15
CA ASN A 51 -13.39 2.51 16.12
C ASN A 51 -12.91 3.49 17.22
N GLY A 52 -12.46 2.99 18.37
CA GLY A 52 -11.92 3.79 19.47
C GLY A 52 -10.38 3.82 19.53
N ASP A 53 -9.71 3.04 18.69
CA ASP A 53 -8.25 2.88 18.68
C ASP A 53 -7.78 2.68 17.23
N TRP A 54 -7.55 3.79 16.54
CA TRP A 54 -7.37 3.82 15.09
C TRP A 54 -6.28 4.81 14.66
N ALA A 55 -5.58 4.46 13.58
CA ALA A 55 -4.67 5.35 12.87
C ALA A 55 -4.89 5.21 11.36
N GLY A 56 -5.18 6.33 10.67
CA GLY A 56 -5.46 6.30 9.24
C GLY A 56 -4.26 6.12 8.32
N LYS A 57 -3.05 6.14 8.85
CA LYS A 57 -1.80 5.85 8.14
C LYS A 57 -1.01 4.84 8.95
N LEU A 58 -0.69 3.73 8.32
CA LEU A 58 0.04 2.63 8.92
C LEU A 58 1.33 2.42 8.16
N SER A 59 2.35 1.89 8.82
CA SER A 59 3.55 1.39 8.16
C SER A 59 4.01 0.12 8.85
N LEU A 60 4.42 -0.88 8.07
CA LEU A 60 5.06 -2.07 8.60
C LEU A 60 6.40 -1.70 9.28
N PRO A 61 6.95 -2.58 10.14
CA PRO A 61 8.20 -2.32 10.83
C PRO A 61 9.35 -2.01 9.86
N ALA A 62 10.11 -0.95 10.17
CA ALA A 62 11.17 -0.43 9.30
C ALA A 62 12.52 -1.17 9.42
N ARG A 63 12.73 -1.94 10.49
CA ARG A 63 13.97 -2.72 10.72
C ARG A 63 13.67 -4.19 11.08
N PRO A 64 13.01 -4.94 10.18
CA PRO A 64 12.69 -6.34 10.41
C PRO A 64 13.91 -7.25 10.27
N LYS A 65 13.85 -8.40 10.93
CA LYS A 65 14.74 -9.54 10.75
C LYS A 65 14.12 -10.54 9.76
N ALA A 66 14.97 -11.38 9.16
CA ALA A 66 14.54 -12.39 8.22
C ALA A 66 13.44 -13.28 8.81
N GLY A 67 12.27 -13.32 8.17
CA GLY A 67 11.15 -14.15 8.61
C GLY A 67 10.24 -13.53 9.66
N ASP A 68 10.51 -12.30 10.12
CA ASP A 68 9.56 -11.54 10.95
C ASP A 68 8.22 -11.43 10.25
N ARG A 69 7.14 -11.41 11.04
CA ARG A 69 5.77 -11.44 10.54
C ARG A 69 4.92 -10.36 11.20
N VAL A 70 3.93 -9.91 10.45
CA VAL A 70 2.91 -8.98 10.91
C VAL A 70 1.54 -9.51 10.49
N THR A 71 0.62 -9.62 11.45
CA THR A 71 -0.81 -9.80 11.20
C THR A 71 -1.48 -8.46 11.47
N LEU A 72 -2.00 -7.83 10.43
CA LEU A 72 -2.75 -6.58 10.51
C LEU A 72 -4.25 -6.89 10.40
N SER A 73 -5.02 -6.49 11.41
CA SER A 73 -6.47 -6.62 11.44
C SER A 73 -7.14 -5.26 11.64
N SER A 74 -8.32 -5.09 11.07
CA SER A 74 -9.15 -3.90 11.31
C SER A 74 -10.59 -4.28 11.58
N LEU A 75 -11.09 -3.85 12.73
CA LEU A 75 -12.51 -3.82 13.08
C LEU A 75 -13.07 -2.39 13.04
N ALA A 76 -12.29 -1.43 12.54
CA ALA A 76 -12.71 -0.05 12.42
C ALA A 76 -13.58 0.15 11.16
N ASP A 77 -14.65 0.92 11.31
CA ASP A 77 -15.54 1.34 10.21
C ASP A 77 -14.86 2.36 9.30
N THR A 78 -13.83 3.04 9.81
CA THR A 78 -13.03 4.00 9.05
C THR A 78 -11.84 3.28 8.42
N TYR A 79 -11.71 3.38 7.10
CA TYR A 79 -10.60 2.76 6.40
C TYR A 79 -9.24 3.36 6.80
N ALA A 80 -8.17 2.58 6.73
CA ALA A 80 -6.80 3.06 6.85
C ALA A 80 -5.96 2.78 5.59
N LEU A 81 -4.83 3.47 5.45
CA LEU A 81 -3.85 3.25 4.38
C LEU A 81 -2.59 2.64 4.98
N LEU A 82 -2.27 1.41 4.60
CA LEU A 82 -0.96 0.83 4.88
C LEU A 82 0.02 1.29 3.82
N ASP A 83 1.10 1.93 4.24
CA ASP A 83 2.19 2.37 3.38
C ASP A 83 2.76 1.19 2.57
N GLY A 84 2.75 1.31 1.24
CA GLY A 84 3.25 0.29 0.33
C GLY A 84 4.77 0.21 0.30
N ARG A 85 5.49 1.22 0.82
CA ARG A 85 6.96 1.22 0.84
C ARG A 85 7.51 -0.01 1.57
N GLN A 86 8.60 -0.56 1.02
CA GLN A 86 9.20 -1.82 1.49
C GLN A 86 8.23 -3.02 1.51
N THR A 87 7.15 -2.99 0.73
CA THR A 87 6.29 -4.15 0.48
C THR A 87 6.38 -4.55 -1.00
N VAL A 88 5.77 -5.69 -1.35
CA VAL A 88 5.56 -6.05 -2.76
C VAL A 88 4.68 -5.03 -3.52
N PHE A 89 3.90 -4.22 -2.80
CA PHE A 89 2.97 -3.20 -3.30
C PHE A 89 3.58 -1.80 -3.39
N ALA A 90 4.90 -1.64 -3.35
CA ALA A 90 5.57 -0.34 -3.34
C ALA A 90 5.10 0.61 -4.45
N ASP A 91 4.96 0.10 -5.67
CA ASP A 91 4.51 0.90 -6.81
C ASP A 91 3.01 1.22 -6.76
N GLN A 92 2.22 0.59 -5.90
CA GLN A 92 0.81 0.97 -5.67
C GLN A 92 0.67 2.04 -4.58
N VAL A 93 1.78 2.55 -4.03
CA VAL A 93 1.85 3.60 -2.98
C VAL A 93 1.30 3.14 -1.62
N TYR A 94 0.17 2.46 -1.59
CA TYR A 94 -0.48 1.99 -0.37
C TYR A 94 -1.29 0.70 -0.62
N ILE A 95 -1.56 -0.02 0.47
CA ILE A 95 -2.47 -1.17 0.52
C ILE A 95 -3.73 -0.73 1.31
N PRO A 96 -4.95 -0.94 0.79
CA PRO A 96 -6.16 -0.59 1.51
C PRO A 96 -6.33 -1.47 2.75
N VAL A 97 -6.75 -0.86 3.86
CA VAL A 97 -7.11 -1.54 5.10
C VAL A 97 -8.54 -1.17 5.42
N ASP A 98 -9.48 -1.97 4.92
CA ASP A 98 -10.92 -1.75 5.05
C ASP A 98 -11.46 -2.33 6.37
N SER A 99 -12.72 -2.05 6.68
CA SER A 99 -13.40 -2.68 7.83
C SER A 99 -13.44 -4.20 7.67
N LEU A 100 -13.28 -4.92 8.78
CA LEU A 100 -13.20 -6.38 8.84
C LEU A 100 -12.05 -7.00 8.01
N SER A 101 -11.05 -6.20 7.64
CA SER A 101 -9.91 -6.70 6.89
C SER A 101 -8.89 -7.40 7.78
N ASN A 102 -8.25 -8.43 7.23
CA ASN A 102 -7.12 -9.09 7.85
C ASN A 102 -6.09 -9.51 6.78
N ALA A 103 -4.83 -9.13 6.99
CA ALA A 103 -3.72 -9.46 6.11
C ALA A 103 -2.47 -9.83 6.90
N GLU A 104 -1.76 -10.85 6.42
CA GLU A 104 -0.50 -11.31 6.99
C GLU A 104 0.66 -11.04 6.05
N PHE A 105 1.73 -10.49 6.61
CA PHE A 105 2.96 -10.15 5.91
C PHE A 105 4.14 -10.86 6.54
N ARG A 106 5.14 -11.19 5.73
CA ARG A 106 6.43 -11.70 6.18
C ARG A 106 7.56 -10.94 5.52
N TRP A 107 8.56 -10.59 6.31
CA TRP A 107 9.78 -10.00 5.79
C TRP A 107 10.62 -11.03 5.03
N SER A 108 10.87 -10.74 3.76
CA SER A 108 11.83 -11.45 2.92
C SER A 108 13.16 -10.70 2.91
N ALA A 109 14.16 -11.22 3.62
CA ALA A 109 15.52 -10.67 3.57
C ALA A 109 16.13 -10.75 2.16
N LYS A 110 15.76 -11.78 1.37
CA LYS A 110 16.21 -11.95 -0.02
C LYS A 110 15.72 -10.82 -0.92
N HIS A 111 14.48 -10.37 -0.74
CA HIS A 111 13.87 -9.33 -1.57
C HIS A 111 13.89 -7.94 -0.90
N ALA A 112 14.42 -7.85 0.33
CA ALA A 112 14.41 -6.66 1.17
C ALA A 112 13.03 -5.97 1.26
N ARG A 113 11.96 -6.77 1.39
CA ARG A 113 10.58 -6.28 1.45
C ARG A 113 9.67 -7.23 2.23
N TRP A 114 8.52 -6.71 2.65
CA TRP A 114 7.38 -7.46 3.15
C TRP A 114 6.57 -8.05 1.99
N ASP A 115 6.48 -9.38 1.97
CA ASP A 115 5.61 -10.12 1.05
C ASP A 115 4.34 -10.54 1.81
N VAL A 116 3.20 -10.58 1.13
CA VAL A 116 1.96 -11.17 1.66
C VAL A 116 2.17 -12.67 1.83
N ILE A 117 1.65 -13.24 2.91
CA ILE A 117 1.66 -14.69 3.15
C ILE A 117 0.27 -15.28 3.34
N GLY A 118 -0.76 -14.46 3.55
CA GLY A 118 -2.14 -14.90 3.76
C GLY A 118 -2.96 -13.86 4.52
N GLY A 119 -3.99 -14.35 5.22
CA GLY A 119 -4.97 -13.55 5.95
C GLY A 119 -6.39 -13.83 5.46
N LEU A 120 -7.41 -13.37 6.19
CA LEU A 120 -8.81 -13.57 5.77
C LEU A 120 -9.19 -12.72 4.56
N SER A 121 -8.50 -11.60 4.36
CA SER A 121 -8.74 -10.66 3.24
C SER A 121 -7.55 -10.54 2.30
N ALA A 122 -6.49 -11.31 2.52
CA ALA A 122 -5.29 -11.31 1.70
C ALA A 122 -4.84 -12.72 1.31
N ARG A 123 -4.28 -12.87 0.10
CA ARG A 123 -3.82 -14.18 -0.38
C ARG A 123 -2.56 -14.10 -1.24
N VAL A 124 -1.92 -15.26 -1.40
CA VAL A 124 -0.83 -15.48 -2.36
C VAL A 124 -1.23 -16.52 -3.38
N VAL A 125 -0.95 -16.25 -4.65
CA VAL A 125 -1.09 -17.21 -5.75
C VAL A 125 0.29 -17.46 -6.34
N TYR A 126 0.74 -18.71 -6.32
CA TYR A 126 2.05 -19.08 -6.88
C TYR A 126 1.91 -19.52 -8.34
N GLY A 127 2.93 -19.19 -9.14
CA GLY A 127 3.07 -19.79 -10.47
C GLY A 127 3.18 -21.31 -10.41
N GLN A 128 2.78 -21.95 -11.51
CA GLN A 128 2.58 -23.41 -11.57
C GLN A 128 3.44 -24.09 -12.65
N ASN A 129 4.43 -23.38 -13.22
CA ASN A 129 5.20 -23.85 -14.38
C ASN A 129 4.31 -24.23 -15.57
N ARG A 130 3.30 -23.41 -15.81
CA ARG A 130 2.38 -23.53 -16.96
C ARG A 130 2.55 -22.31 -17.85
N ASP A 131 2.24 -22.45 -19.13
CA ASP A 131 2.31 -21.34 -20.07
C ASP A 131 1.42 -20.17 -19.61
N VAL A 132 0.17 -20.46 -19.27
CA VAL A 132 -0.79 -19.51 -18.71
C VAL A 132 -1.13 -19.86 -17.26
N LEU A 133 -0.99 -18.89 -16.36
CA LEU A 133 -1.51 -18.95 -15.00
C LEU A 133 -2.83 -18.18 -14.93
N ASN A 134 -3.93 -18.90 -14.73
CA ASN A 134 -5.24 -18.30 -14.48
C ASN A 134 -5.39 -18.03 -12.99
N VAL A 135 -5.44 -16.76 -12.59
CA VAL A 135 -5.68 -16.37 -11.21
C VAL A 135 -7.20 -16.45 -10.95
N PRO A 136 -7.68 -17.25 -9.98
CA PRO A 136 -9.12 -17.39 -9.73
C PRO A 136 -9.75 -16.10 -9.20
N SER A 137 -11.04 -15.89 -9.50
CA SER A 137 -11.88 -14.89 -8.83
C SER A 137 -11.84 -15.05 -7.31
N THR A 138 -12.13 -13.96 -6.58
CA THR A 138 -11.78 -13.87 -5.16
C THR A 138 -12.60 -12.85 -4.40
N GLU A 139 -12.82 -13.09 -3.11
CA GLU A 139 -13.31 -12.10 -2.14
C GLU A 139 -12.16 -11.33 -1.44
N HIS A 140 -10.91 -11.76 -1.62
CA HIS A 140 -9.75 -11.11 -0.99
C HIS A 140 -9.49 -9.73 -1.62
N THR A 141 -9.33 -8.71 -0.79
CA THR A 141 -9.00 -7.33 -1.20
C THR A 141 -7.53 -7.14 -1.53
N VAL A 142 -6.65 -8.05 -1.10
CA VAL A 142 -5.20 -8.01 -1.38
C VAL A 142 -4.74 -9.34 -1.99
N THR A 143 -4.13 -9.31 -3.18
CA THR A 143 -3.57 -10.52 -3.81
C THR A 143 -2.13 -10.29 -4.26
N GLN A 144 -1.22 -11.18 -3.85
CA GLN A 144 0.12 -11.27 -4.43
C GLN A 144 0.22 -12.49 -5.34
N VAL A 145 0.49 -12.29 -6.63
CA VAL A 145 0.87 -13.37 -7.55
C VAL A 145 2.38 -13.47 -7.57
N SER A 146 2.94 -14.58 -7.07
CA SER A 146 4.39 -14.78 -6.95
C SER A 146 4.93 -15.71 -8.02
N LEU A 147 5.80 -15.18 -8.87
CA LEU A 147 6.46 -15.92 -9.93
C LEU A 147 7.97 -16.01 -9.66
N TYR A 148 8.52 -17.21 -9.84
CA TYR A 148 9.94 -17.51 -9.70
C TYR A 148 10.36 -18.41 -10.86
N ASP A 149 11.66 -18.56 -11.15
CA ASP A 149 12.12 -19.46 -12.22
C ASP A 149 11.63 -20.90 -12.05
N THR A 150 11.51 -21.34 -10.80
CA THR A 150 11.02 -22.68 -10.42
C THR A 150 9.50 -22.78 -10.35
N LYS A 151 8.78 -21.66 -10.49
CA LYS A 151 7.31 -21.51 -10.39
C LYS A 151 6.86 -20.40 -11.33
N ARG A 152 7.14 -20.54 -12.62
CA ARG A 152 6.93 -19.48 -13.63
C ARG A 152 5.59 -19.63 -14.36
N ALA A 153 5.23 -18.58 -15.10
CA ALA A 153 4.26 -18.60 -16.18
C ALA A 153 4.69 -17.60 -17.24
N ASN A 154 4.37 -17.85 -18.51
CA ASN A 154 4.65 -16.89 -19.60
C ASN A 154 3.57 -15.80 -19.64
N THR A 155 2.34 -16.15 -19.26
CA THR A 155 1.22 -15.22 -19.14
C THR A 155 0.47 -15.42 -17.83
N VAL A 156 0.05 -14.32 -17.19
CA VAL A 156 -0.87 -14.31 -16.05
C VAL A 156 -2.21 -13.72 -16.49
N SER A 157 -3.28 -14.51 -16.39
CA SER A 157 -4.64 -13.99 -16.51
C SER A 157 -5.11 -13.51 -15.15
N LEU A 158 -5.36 -12.21 -15.03
CA LEU A 158 -5.95 -11.60 -13.85
C LEU A 158 -7.35 -12.18 -13.58
N PRO A 159 -7.81 -12.18 -12.31
CA PRO A 159 -9.14 -12.67 -11.97
C PRO A 159 -10.22 -11.95 -12.76
N SER A 160 -11.24 -12.66 -13.25
CA SER A 160 -12.37 -11.99 -13.91
C SER A 160 -13.22 -11.17 -12.95
N TRP A 161 -13.13 -11.46 -11.64
CA TRP A 161 -13.85 -10.75 -10.59
C TRP A 161 -13.06 -10.64 -9.29
N ALA A 162 -13.17 -9.49 -8.63
CA ALA A 162 -12.70 -9.20 -7.28
C ALA A 162 -13.60 -8.12 -6.64
N PRO A 163 -13.49 -7.85 -5.32
CA PRO A 163 -14.19 -6.72 -4.73
C PRO A 163 -13.69 -5.40 -5.33
N ASN A 164 -14.59 -4.42 -5.45
CA ASN A 164 -14.23 -3.09 -5.92
C ASN A 164 -13.12 -2.47 -5.03
N GLY A 165 -12.05 -1.99 -5.65
CA GLY A 165 -10.88 -1.44 -4.96
C GLY A 165 -9.85 -2.49 -4.53
N ALA A 166 -10.08 -3.78 -4.80
CA ALA A 166 -9.09 -4.82 -4.55
C ALA A 166 -7.79 -4.53 -5.30
N VAL A 167 -6.66 -4.81 -4.63
CA VAL A 167 -5.32 -4.63 -5.17
C VAL A 167 -4.68 -5.97 -5.48
N LEU A 168 -4.00 -6.04 -6.61
CA LEU A 168 -3.25 -7.22 -7.04
C LEU A 168 -1.88 -6.82 -7.56
N VAL A 169 -0.84 -7.50 -7.11
CA VAL A 169 0.51 -7.38 -7.67
C VAL A 169 0.95 -8.69 -8.31
N VAL A 170 1.43 -8.61 -9.54
CA VAL A 170 2.27 -9.65 -10.16
C VAL A 170 3.72 -9.38 -9.75
N ALA A 171 4.21 -10.15 -8.79
CA ALA A 171 5.57 -10.11 -8.28
C ALA A 171 6.44 -11.05 -9.12
N ASN A 172 7.03 -10.51 -10.19
CA ASN A 172 7.84 -11.27 -11.12
C ASN A 172 9.30 -11.33 -10.64
N ALA A 173 9.62 -12.31 -9.80
CA ALA A 173 10.99 -12.60 -9.39
C ALA A 173 11.67 -13.65 -10.29
N SER A 174 11.12 -13.92 -11.48
CA SER A 174 11.74 -14.78 -12.48
C SER A 174 12.69 -14.00 -13.39
N SER A 175 13.50 -14.75 -14.15
CA SER A 175 14.46 -14.24 -15.13
C SER A 175 13.84 -13.81 -16.46
N ALA A 176 12.53 -14.02 -16.66
CA ALA A 176 11.82 -13.72 -17.90
C ALA A 176 10.70 -12.71 -17.70
N ASN A 177 10.40 -11.96 -18.75
CA ASN A 177 9.20 -11.12 -18.80
C ASN A 177 7.94 -12.00 -18.84
N VAL A 178 6.86 -11.49 -18.25
CA VAL A 178 5.58 -12.20 -18.16
C VAL A 178 4.49 -11.33 -18.75
N GLY A 179 3.72 -11.86 -19.70
CA GLY A 179 2.52 -11.19 -20.18
C GLY A 179 1.45 -11.15 -19.08
N VAL A 180 0.71 -10.06 -18.98
CA VAL A 180 -0.44 -9.94 -18.08
C VAL A 180 -1.67 -9.60 -18.91
N GLN A 181 -2.76 -10.31 -18.67
CA GLN A 181 -4.03 -10.13 -19.38
C GLN A 181 -5.22 -10.09 -18.41
N GLY A 182 -6.28 -9.37 -18.77
CA GLY A 182 -7.50 -9.29 -17.95
C GLY A 182 -8.23 -7.94 -17.99
N GLY A 183 -8.05 -7.14 -19.04
CA GLY A 183 -8.79 -5.90 -19.27
C GLY A 183 -7.88 -4.73 -19.70
N PRO A 184 -8.20 -3.48 -19.32
CA PRO A 184 -7.32 -2.33 -19.48
C PRO A 184 -5.94 -2.51 -18.81
N GLY A 185 -5.82 -3.48 -17.91
CA GLY A 185 -4.58 -3.93 -17.27
C GLY A 185 -3.68 -4.82 -18.12
N ASN A 186 -3.98 -5.05 -19.41
CA ASN A 186 -3.11 -5.83 -20.27
C ASN A 186 -1.72 -5.19 -20.40
N GLY A 187 -0.66 -5.99 -20.38
CA GLY A 187 0.70 -5.48 -20.52
C GLY A 187 1.77 -6.53 -20.30
N THR A 188 3.00 -6.07 -20.09
CA THR A 188 4.16 -6.92 -19.80
C THR A 188 4.69 -6.58 -18.42
N CYS A 189 4.83 -7.59 -17.58
CA CYS A 189 5.55 -7.48 -16.32
C CYS A 189 7.00 -7.92 -16.48
N SER A 190 7.92 -6.95 -16.45
CA SER A 190 9.35 -7.18 -16.66
C SER A 190 9.95 -8.14 -15.64
N ALA A 191 10.98 -8.89 -16.05
CA ALA A 191 11.78 -9.72 -15.15
C ALA A 191 12.30 -8.90 -13.96
N GLY A 192 12.23 -9.47 -12.76
CA GLY A 192 12.64 -8.81 -11.51
C GLY A 192 11.74 -7.65 -11.03
N SER A 193 10.61 -7.39 -11.67
CA SER A 193 9.73 -6.25 -11.37
C SER A 193 8.42 -6.67 -10.69
N ASN A 194 7.72 -5.69 -10.11
CA ASN A 194 6.37 -5.85 -9.60
C ASN A 194 5.40 -5.03 -10.44
N CYS A 195 4.26 -5.60 -10.80
CA CYS A 195 3.25 -4.92 -11.61
C CYS A 195 1.92 -4.91 -10.85
N GLY A 196 1.47 -3.71 -10.49
CA GLY A 196 0.30 -3.48 -9.64
C GLY A 196 -0.96 -3.10 -10.42
N TYR A 197 -2.08 -3.63 -9.95
CA TYR A 197 -3.40 -3.48 -10.55
C TYR A 197 -4.44 -3.20 -9.47
N VAL A 198 -5.49 -2.48 -9.85
CA VAL A 198 -6.64 -2.20 -8.99
C VAL A 198 -7.91 -2.58 -9.73
N TYR A 199 -8.80 -3.31 -9.06
CA TYR A 199 -10.10 -3.68 -9.63
C TYR A 199 -11.08 -2.52 -9.48
N GLY A 200 -11.64 -2.06 -10.60
CA GLY A 200 -12.60 -0.96 -10.63
C GLY A 200 -14.05 -1.42 -10.47
N ALA A 201 -14.93 -0.46 -10.21
CA ALA A 201 -16.38 -0.70 -10.17
C ALA A 201 -16.98 -1.00 -11.57
N ASP A 202 -16.21 -0.72 -12.63
CA ASP A 202 -16.50 -1.09 -14.02
C ASP A 202 -16.26 -2.58 -14.30
N GLY A 203 -15.80 -3.35 -13.31
CA GLY A 203 -15.56 -4.78 -13.44
C GLY A 203 -14.23 -5.12 -14.12
N ALA A 204 -13.31 -4.16 -14.22
CA ALA A 204 -12.05 -4.31 -14.94
C ALA A 204 -10.83 -4.04 -14.04
N TRP A 205 -9.70 -4.67 -14.38
CA TRP A 205 -8.41 -4.35 -13.75
C TRP A 205 -7.73 -3.19 -14.46
N HIS A 206 -7.27 -2.22 -13.67
CA HIS A 206 -6.57 -1.03 -14.15
C HIS A 206 -5.15 -0.98 -13.62
N VAL A 207 -4.19 -0.60 -14.46
CA VAL A 207 -2.85 -0.23 -13.99
C VAL A 207 -2.98 1.08 -13.23
N ARG A 208 -2.65 1.07 -11.94
CA ARG A 208 -2.65 2.27 -11.09
C ARG A 208 -1.42 2.23 -10.20
N LEU A 209 -0.42 3.02 -10.59
CA LEU A 209 0.91 3.02 -10.00
C LEU A 209 1.37 4.43 -9.66
N GLY A 210 2.22 4.52 -8.64
CA GLY A 210 3.07 5.64 -8.32
C GLY A 210 2.36 6.90 -7.85
N HIS A 211 3.19 7.92 -7.69
CA HIS A 211 2.77 9.29 -7.42
C HIS A 211 2.73 10.10 -8.72
N GLY A 212 1.70 10.93 -8.85
CA GLY A 212 1.55 11.93 -9.88
C GLY A 212 1.51 13.32 -9.29
N GLN A 213 1.69 14.31 -10.15
CA GLN A 213 1.49 15.71 -9.80
C GLN A 213 0.61 16.34 -10.86
N GLU A 214 -0.35 17.14 -10.41
CA GLU A 214 -1.22 17.91 -11.28
C GLU A 214 -1.17 19.39 -10.90
N ARG A 215 -1.25 20.25 -11.92
CA ARG A 215 -1.50 21.66 -11.68
C ARG A 215 -2.96 21.83 -11.34
N ILE A 216 -3.25 22.75 -10.42
CA ILE A 216 -4.62 23.13 -10.12
C ILE A 216 -5.31 23.67 -11.39
N ALA A 217 -6.53 23.22 -11.64
CA ALA A 217 -7.38 23.63 -12.75
C ALA A 217 -8.83 23.69 -12.29
N ALA A 218 -9.69 24.42 -13.00
CA ALA A 218 -11.11 24.52 -12.65
C ALA A 218 -11.80 23.15 -12.65
N GLN A 219 -11.41 22.27 -13.58
CA GLN A 219 -11.79 20.87 -13.63
C GLN A 219 -10.51 20.03 -13.63
N LEU A 220 -10.34 19.16 -12.63
CA LEU A 220 -9.22 18.22 -12.61
C LEU A 220 -9.50 17.03 -13.55
N PRO A 221 -8.47 16.49 -14.21
CA PRO A 221 -8.61 15.31 -15.05
C PRO A 221 -8.90 14.05 -14.23
N THR A 222 -9.29 12.96 -14.88
CA THR A 222 -9.29 11.64 -14.25
C THR A 222 -7.84 11.23 -13.96
N PRO A 223 -7.49 10.78 -12.73
CA PRO A 223 -6.13 10.36 -12.40
C PRO A 223 -5.64 9.19 -13.27
N ASP A 224 -4.40 9.29 -13.72
CA ASP A 224 -3.64 8.16 -14.30
C ASP A 224 -2.71 7.49 -13.26
N LYS A 225 -2.46 8.16 -12.12
CA LYS A 225 -1.67 7.66 -10.99
C LYS A 225 -2.53 7.26 -9.80
N ARG A 226 -1.96 6.42 -8.95
CA ARG A 226 -2.63 5.94 -7.72
C ARG A 226 -2.78 7.04 -6.68
N PHE A 227 -1.81 7.95 -6.62
CA PHE A 227 -1.81 9.09 -5.70
C PHE A 227 -1.36 10.34 -6.45
N THR A 228 -2.19 11.37 -6.49
CA THR A 228 -1.90 12.59 -7.24
C THR A 228 -1.91 13.80 -6.31
N ASP A 229 -0.78 14.50 -6.24
CA ASP A 229 -0.66 15.77 -5.52
C ASP A 229 -1.08 16.93 -6.43
N VAL A 230 -1.96 17.78 -5.92
CA VAL A 230 -2.40 19.02 -6.58
C VAL A 230 -1.84 20.21 -5.81
N PHE A 231 -0.99 20.99 -6.48
CA PHE A 231 -0.39 22.16 -5.88
C PHE A 231 -1.20 23.42 -6.21
N VAL A 232 -1.58 24.14 -5.15
CA VAL A 232 -2.27 25.43 -5.29
C VAL A 232 -1.23 26.55 -5.33
N GLY A 233 -1.20 27.29 -6.44
CA GLY A 233 -0.30 28.43 -6.65
C GLY A 233 -0.72 29.70 -5.91
N ASN A 234 0.11 30.75 -6.00
CA ASN A 234 -0.18 32.05 -5.39
C ASN A 234 -1.09 32.87 -6.33
N PRO A 235 -2.31 33.28 -5.90
CA PRO A 235 -3.21 34.07 -6.75
C PRO A 235 -2.66 35.44 -7.14
N ALA A 236 -1.68 36.00 -6.41
CA ALA A 236 -1.01 37.24 -6.80
C ALA A 236 -0.06 37.05 -7.99
N GLN A 237 0.38 35.82 -8.26
CA GLN A 237 1.32 35.47 -9.32
C GLN A 237 0.65 34.69 -10.47
N ASP A 238 -0.48 34.06 -10.20
CA ASP A 238 -1.28 33.32 -11.17
C ASP A 238 -2.71 33.89 -11.24
N PRO A 239 -2.97 34.86 -12.14
CA PRO A 239 -4.30 35.46 -12.29
C PRO A 239 -5.34 34.48 -12.87
N LEU A 240 -4.91 33.33 -13.39
CA LEU A 240 -5.79 32.29 -13.92
C LEU A 240 -6.10 31.20 -12.88
N LEU A 241 -5.65 31.37 -11.64
CA LEU A 241 -5.95 30.44 -10.56
C LEU A 241 -7.49 30.28 -10.45
N PRO A 242 -8.02 29.05 -10.43
CA PRO A 242 -9.46 28.85 -10.30
C PRO A 242 -9.93 29.12 -8.87
N GLN A 243 -11.07 29.78 -8.74
CA GLN A 243 -11.75 29.97 -7.45
C GLN A 243 -12.40 28.68 -6.95
N VAL A 244 -12.97 27.90 -7.87
CA VAL A 244 -13.62 26.62 -7.58
C VAL A 244 -12.98 25.55 -8.45
N VAL A 245 -12.63 24.43 -7.81
CA VAL A 245 -12.00 23.25 -8.42
C VAL A 245 -12.97 22.09 -8.30
N HIS A 246 -13.32 21.49 -9.42
CA HIS A 246 -14.15 20.30 -9.50
C HIS A 246 -13.27 19.07 -9.66
N LEU A 247 -13.50 18.07 -8.80
CA LEU A 247 -12.94 16.73 -8.97
C LEU A 247 -13.70 16.01 -10.11
N PRO A 248 -13.03 15.13 -10.88
CA PRO A 248 -13.67 14.40 -11.97
C PRO A 248 -14.81 13.51 -11.44
N SER A 249 -15.83 13.25 -12.25
CA SER A 249 -16.93 12.34 -11.89
C SER A 249 -16.50 10.87 -11.89
N GLU A 250 -15.37 10.55 -12.51
CA GLU A 250 -14.86 9.19 -12.69
C GLU A 250 -13.40 9.08 -12.26
N ALA A 251 -13.05 7.94 -11.65
CA ALA A 251 -11.69 7.50 -11.37
C ALA A 251 -11.69 5.99 -11.06
N VAL A 252 -10.52 5.39 -10.82
CA VAL A 252 -10.46 4.01 -10.33
C VAL A 252 -10.57 4.03 -8.81
N CYS A 253 -11.25 3.04 -8.24
CA CYS A 253 -11.50 2.97 -6.81
C CYS A 253 -10.19 3.03 -6.01
N GLY A 254 -10.11 3.95 -5.06
CA GLY A 254 -8.90 4.21 -4.28
C GLY A 254 -7.90 5.18 -4.90
N ASP A 255 -8.12 5.71 -6.10
CA ASP A 255 -7.29 6.83 -6.56
C ASP A 255 -7.43 8.01 -5.58
N ILE A 256 -6.33 8.71 -5.35
CA ILE A 256 -6.26 9.79 -4.36
C ILE A 256 -5.87 11.10 -5.04
N TYR A 257 -6.61 12.16 -4.72
CA TYR A 257 -6.15 13.53 -4.86
C TYR A 257 -5.79 14.11 -3.50
N GLN A 258 -4.61 14.73 -3.38
CA GLN A 258 -4.19 15.49 -2.23
C GLN A 258 -3.90 16.94 -2.64
N PHE A 259 -4.68 17.88 -2.13
CA PHE A 259 -4.39 19.30 -2.34
C PHE A 259 -3.41 19.81 -1.30
N THR A 260 -2.37 20.48 -1.77
CA THR A 260 -1.38 21.18 -0.96
C THR A 260 -1.37 22.65 -1.33
N ASN A 261 -1.78 23.50 -0.39
CA ASN A 261 -1.59 24.95 -0.52
C ASN A 261 -0.33 25.37 0.23
N THR A 262 0.61 25.95 -0.51
CA THR A 262 1.91 26.41 -0.02
C THR A 262 1.88 27.89 0.40
N HIS A 263 0.74 28.56 0.29
CA HIS A 263 0.57 30.00 0.48
C HIS A 263 -0.62 30.34 1.39
N ASP A 264 -0.59 31.48 2.07
CA ASP A 264 -1.62 31.86 3.04
C ASP A 264 -2.96 32.32 2.39
N ALA A 265 -2.99 32.42 1.06
CA ALA A 265 -4.19 32.82 0.33
C ALA A 265 -5.29 31.76 0.43
N THR A 266 -6.53 32.22 0.69
CA THR A 266 -7.74 31.39 0.83
C THR A 266 -8.66 31.51 -0.38
N PHE A 267 -8.05 31.55 -1.57
CA PHE A 267 -8.74 31.84 -2.83
C PHE A 267 -9.45 30.62 -3.41
N SER A 268 -8.74 29.50 -3.57
CA SER A 268 -9.28 28.30 -4.22
C SER A 268 -10.06 27.42 -3.24
N ARG A 269 -11.15 26.85 -3.73
CA ARG A 269 -12.04 25.93 -3.02
C ARG A 269 -12.19 24.65 -3.82
N VAL A 270 -12.29 23.51 -3.14
CA VAL A 270 -12.76 22.26 -3.77
C VAL A 270 -14.28 22.27 -3.73
N SER A 271 -14.91 22.08 -4.89
CA SER A 271 -16.36 21.97 -5.02
C SER A 271 -16.89 20.79 -4.21
N SER A 272 -18.11 20.93 -3.71
CA SER A 272 -18.87 19.81 -3.15
C SER A 272 -19.33 18.80 -4.20
N ASP A 273 -19.38 19.19 -5.48
CA ASP A 273 -19.75 18.32 -6.59
C ASP A 273 -18.82 17.11 -6.71
N ASN A 274 -19.40 15.93 -6.98
CA ASN A 274 -18.71 14.64 -7.03
C ASN A 274 -17.97 14.27 -5.73
N THR A 275 -18.18 14.97 -4.61
CA THR A 275 -17.50 14.68 -3.34
C THR A 275 -18.47 14.29 -2.22
N SER A 276 -17.93 13.92 -1.07
CA SER A 276 -18.67 13.74 0.19
C SER A 276 -18.74 15.01 1.04
N LEU A 277 -18.33 16.18 0.53
CA LEU A 277 -18.43 17.44 1.25
C LEU A 277 -19.88 17.93 1.25
N ASN A 278 -20.32 18.53 2.36
CA ASN A 278 -21.65 19.15 2.46
C ASN A 278 -21.72 20.54 1.80
N LYS A 279 -20.56 21.15 1.53
CA LYS A 279 -20.38 22.45 0.85
C LYS A 279 -18.92 22.58 0.42
N ASP A 280 -18.66 23.52 -0.47
CA ASP A 280 -17.31 23.79 -0.97
C ASP A 280 -16.32 24.10 0.17
N ALA A 281 -15.13 23.50 0.08
CA ALA A 281 -14.10 23.59 1.10
C ALA A 281 -12.92 24.44 0.64
N VAL A 282 -12.58 25.48 1.41
CA VAL A 282 -11.41 26.33 1.14
C VAL A 282 -10.12 25.53 1.33
N ILE A 283 -9.23 25.55 0.35
CA ILE A 283 -7.91 24.91 0.46
C ILE A 283 -6.98 25.82 1.26
N LYS A 284 -6.88 25.60 2.56
CA LYS A 284 -6.05 26.40 3.47
C LYS A 284 -4.60 25.91 3.51
N LYS A 285 -3.65 26.83 3.70
CA LYS A 285 -2.26 26.50 4.00
C LYS A 285 -2.14 25.62 5.22
N GLY A 286 -1.18 24.69 5.19
CA GLY A 286 -0.85 23.83 6.32
C GLY A 286 -1.85 22.70 6.58
N LEU A 287 -2.96 22.65 5.83
CA LEU A 287 -3.90 21.54 5.85
C LEU A 287 -3.82 20.77 4.54
N LYS A 288 -3.79 19.45 4.64
CA LYS A 288 -3.89 18.55 3.49
C LYS A 288 -5.34 18.15 3.31
N TYR A 289 -5.91 18.51 2.15
CA TYR A 289 -7.24 18.06 1.75
C TYR A 289 -7.07 16.82 0.90
N VAL A 290 -7.42 15.67 1.46
CA VAL A 290 -7.24 14.37 0.81
C VAL A 290 -8.60 13.82 0.43
N PHE A 291 -8.74 13.47 -0.84
CA PHE A 291 -9.94 12.86 -1.40
C PHE A 291 -9.56 11.50 -1.98
N ARG A 292 -10.30 10.46 -1.60
CA ARG A 292 -10.15 9.11 -2.16
C ARG A 292 -11.40 8.78 -2.95
N PHE A 293 -11.26 8.31 -4.18
CA PHE A 293 -12.41 7.90 -4.97
C PHE A 293 -13.00 6.59 -4.42
N ASP A 294 -14.30 6.58 -4.15
CA ASP A 294 -15.08 5.39 -3.79
C ASP A 294 -15.86 4.95 -5.03
N GLY A 295 -15.35 3.92 -5.71
CA GLY A 295 -15.96 3.43 -6.94
C GLY A 295 -17.37 2.86 -6.74
N ALA A 296 -17.71 2.36 -5.55
CA ALA A 296 -19.04 1.81 -5.29
C ALA A 296 -20.08 2.92 -5.13
N ARG A 297 -19.65 4.09 -4.64
CA ARG A 297 -20.50 5.28 -4.50
C ARG A 297 -20.39 6.25 -5.68
N GLY A 298 -19.45 6.04 -6.59
CA GLY A 298 -19.18 6.94 -7.72
C GLY A 298 -18.82 8.36 -7.31
N ARG A 299 -18.14 8.53 -6.17
CA ARG A 299 -17.78 9.87 -5.64
C ARG A 299 -16.51 9.89 -4.81
N TRP A 300 -15.93 11.07 -4.67
CA TRP A 300 -14.74 11.34 -3.87
C TRP A 300 -15.06 11.51 -2.38
N ILE A 301 -14.54 10.62 -1.55
CA ILE A 301 -14.71 10.71 -0.10
C ILE A 301 -13.58 11.55 0.49
N HIS A 302 -13.94 12.63 1.16
CA HIS A 302 -13.00 13.47 1.89
C HIS A 302 -12.51 12.76 3.16
N GLN A 303 -11.19 12.74 3.37
CA GLN A 303 -10.51 11.94 4.41
C GLN A 303 -10.20 12.69 5.69
N GLY A 304 -10.86 13.84 5.86
CA GLY A 304 -10.53 14.83 6.90
C GLY A 304 -9.33 15.68 6.50
N ALA A 305 -9.34 16.94 6.95
CA ALA A 305 -8.18 17.82 6.83
C ALA A 305 -7.13 17.35 7.84
N ARG A 306 -5.91 17.08 7.36
CA ARG A 306 -4.77 16.66 8.18
C ARG A 306 -3.69 17.72 8.22
#